data_AF-A0A7S9DV03-F1
#
_entry.id   AF-A0A7S9DV03-F1
#
_cell.length_a   1.000
_cell.length_b   1.000
_cell.length_c   1.000
_cell.angle_alpha   90.00
_cell.angle_beta   90.00
_cell.angle_gamma   90.00
#
_symmetry.space_group_name_H-M   'P 1'
#
loop_
_entity.id
_entity.type
_entity.pdbx_description
1 polymer ?
#
loop_
_entity_poly.entity_id
_entity_poly.type
_entity_poly.pdbx_seq_one_letter_code
_entity_poly.pdbx_strand_id
1 'polypeptide(L)'
;MDYVNWERKTLPQTNTSEDESLQKIIEEVKSDNELFREAVKVFGALFVVLPFNVYLYASGLVSFSSLWYWVIVGLSFCLGGLVSLYFEQKSIKSQLVKHFRNNSISKMSGS
;
A
#
# COMPACT_ATOMS: atom_id res chain seq x y z
N MET A 1 10.22 2.41 1.52
CA MET A 1 9.88 3.29 2.65
C MET A 1 10.64 2.77 3.85
N ASP A 2 11.34 3.63 4.59
CA ASP A 2 11.98 3.26 5.85
C ASP A 2 10.96 3.35 6.99
N TYR A 3 10.43 2.19 7.39
CA TYR A 3 9.38 2.09 8.41
C TYR A 3 9.92 2.35 9.81
N VAL A 4 11.19 2.04 10.07
CA VAL A 4 11.88 2.27 11.35
C VAL A 4 11.95 3.77 11.62
N ASN A 5 12.39 4.52 10.61
CA ASN A 5 12.52 5.97 10.73
C ASN A 5 11.14 6.67 10.77
N TRP A 6 10.12 6.09 10.14
CA TRP A 6 8.73 6.56 10.26
C TRP A 6 8.17 6.33 11.67
N GLU A 7 8.37 5.14 12.26
CA GLU A 7 7.89 4.85 13.60
C GLU A 7 8.52 5.76 14.64
N ARG A 8 9.86 5.90 14.63
CA ARG A 8 10.58 6.74 15.59
C ARG A 8 10.06 8.19 15.61
N LYS A 9 9.60 8.69 14.46
CA LYS A 9 9.00 10.04 14.33
C LYS A 9 7.55 10.10 14.78
N THR A 10 6.78 9.02 14.61
CA THR A 10 5.32 9.03 14.76
C THR A 10 4.87 8.48 16.12
N LEU A 11 5.66 7.58 16.72
CA LEU A 11 5.37 6.90 17.99
C LEU A 11 6.61 6.93 18.90
N PRO A 12 7.05 8.10 19.39
CA PRO A 12 8.25 8.21 20.23
C PRO A 12 8.13 7.50 21.59
N GLN A 13 6.93 7.05 21.97
CA GLN A 13 6.66 6.36 23.23
C GLN A 13 6.81 4.82 23.13
N THR A 14 6.87 4.28 21.91
CA THR A 14 7.16 2.87 21.66
C THR A 14 8.67 2.73 21.49
N ASN A 15 9.41 2.80 22.59
CA ASN A 15 10.84 2.44 22.60
C ASN A 15 10.98 0.93 22.34
N THR A 16 10.74 0.50 21.10
CA THR A 16 11.02 -0.84 20.64
C THR A 16 12.50 -0.85 20.28
N SER A 17 13.33 -1.21 21.27
CA SER A 17 14.77 -0.96 21.31
C SER A 17 15.61 -1.82 20.36
N GLU A 18 15.02 -2.58 19.45
CA GLU A 18 15.77 -3.45 18.55
C GLU A 18 15.17 -3.38 17.14
N ASP A 19 15.89 -2.72 16.23
CA ASP A 19 15.56 -2.61 14.81
C ASP A 19 15.30 -4.00 14.16
N GLU A 20 15.91 -5.07 14.69
CA GLU A 20 15.67 -6.47 14.28
C GLU A 20 14.26 -6.99 14.63
N SER A 21 13.75 -6.65 15.82
CA SER A 21 12.39 -7.04 16.22
C SER A 21 11.33 -6.37 15.35
N LEU A 22 11.61 -5.13 14.93
CA LEU A 22 10.76 -4.34 14.07
C LEU A 22 10.71 -4.87 12.65
N GLN A 23 11.86 -5.25 12.09
CA GLN A 23 11.91 -5.88 10.78
C GLN A 23 11.14 -7.20 10.75
N LYS A 24 11.27 -8.04 11.79
CA LYS A 24 10.47 -9.27 11.90
C LYS A 24 8.97 -9.00 11.95
N ILE A 25 8.52 -8.03 12.75
CA ILE A 25 7.10 -7.64 12.82
C ILE A 25 6.62 -7.12 11.47
N ILE A 26 7.44 -6.33 10.77
CA ILE A 26 7.10 -5.85 9.42
C ILE A 26 6.98 -7.02 8.45
N GLU A 27 7.90 -7.98 8.49
CA GLU A 27 7.86 -9.17 7.63
C GLU A 27 6.65 -10.05 7.92
N GLU A 28 6.32 -10.27 9.19
CA GLU A 28 5.15 -11.04 9.62
C GLU A 28 3.85 -10.37 9.19
N VAL A 29 3.69 -9.08 9.44
CA VAL A 29 2.54 -8.29 8.96
C VAL A 29 2.47 -8.27 7.43
N LYS A 30 3.62 -8.25 6.75
CA LYS A 30 3.68 -8.27 5.28
C LYS A 30 3.28 -9.63 4.70
N SER A 31 3.61 -10.72 5.40
CA SER A 31 3.23 -12.09 5.07
C SER A 31 1.74 -12.32 5.29
N ASP A 32 1.22 -11.96 6.46
CA ASP A 32 -0.20 -12.15 6.81
C ASP A 32 -1.18 -11.41 5.88
N ASN A 33 -0.70 -10.33 5.24
CA ASN A 33 -1.51 -9.51 4.36
C ASN A 33 -1.15 -9.65 2.88
N GLU A 34 -0.40 -10.69 2.50
CA GLU A 34 0.01 -10.90 1.13
C GLU A 34 -1.20 -10.93 0.18
N LEU A 35 -2.21 -11.74 0.50
CA LEU A 35 -3.44 -11.86 -0.29
C LEU A 35 -4.24 -10.55 -0.36
N PHE A 36 -4.36 -9.83 0.76
CA PHE A 36 -5.07 -8.54 0.78
C PHE A 36 -4.33 -7.50 -0.05
N ARG A 37 -2.99 -7.47 0.05
CA ARG A 37 -2.16 -6.58 -0.74
C ARG A 37 -2.29 -6.90 -2.22
N GLU A 38 -2.22 -8.17 -2.60
CA GLU A 38 -2.33 -8.59 -3.99
C GLU A 38 -3.71 -8.27 -4.56
N ALA A 39 -4.78 -8.52 -3.78
CA ALA A 39 -6.13 -8.10 -4.13
C ALA A 39 -6.20 -6.57 -4.36
N VAL A 40 -5.62 -5.76 -3.48
CA VAL A 40 -5.58 -4.30 -3.65
C VAL A 40 -4.79 -3.88 -4.89
N LYS A 41 -3.72 -4.58 -5.27
CA LYS A 41 -2.99 -4.31 -6.53
C LYS A 41 -3.88 -4.62 -7.73
N VAL A 42 -4.53 -5.78 -7.73
CA VAL A 42 -5.40 -6.22 -8.82
C VAL A 42 -6.62 -5.31 -8.94
N PHE A 43 -7.33 -5.04 -7.85
CA PHE A 43 -8.48 -4.12 -7.85
C PHE A 43 -8.06 -2.70 -8.20
N GLY A 44 -6.93 -2.20 -7.70
CA GLY A 44 -6.41 -0.87 -8.07
C GLY A 44 -6.12 -0.76 -9.57
N ALA A 45 -5.47 -1.77 -10.15
CA ALA A 45 -5.26 -1.81 -11.60
C ALA A 45 -6.60 -1.91 -12.36
N LEU A 46 -7.50 -2.78 -11.91
CA LEU A 46 -8.79 -3.01 -12.54
C LEU A 46 -9.65 -1.73 -12.53
N PHE A 47 -9.79 -1.07 -11.38
CA PHE A 47 -10.58 0.15 -11.20
C PHE A 47 -9.99 1.38 -11.88
N VAL A 48 -8.71 1.38 -12.26
CA VAL A 48 -8.11 2.45 -13.07
C VAL A 48 -8.20 2.12 -14.55
N VAL A 49 -7.82 0.90 -14.94
CA VAL A 49 -7.70 0.50 -16.35
C VAL A 49 -9.06 0.33 -17.03
N LEU A 50 -10.05 -0.30 -16.37
CA LEU A 50 -11.37 -0.54 -16.97
C LEU A 50 -12.14 0.75 -17.27
N PRO A 51 -12.43 1.64 -16.31
CA PRO A 51 -13.21 2.84 -16.59
C PRO A 51 -12.47 3.79 -17.53
N PHE A 52 -11.14 3.81 -17.49
CA PHE A 52 -10.34 4.64 -18.38
C PHE A 52 -10.38 4.12 -19.84
N ASN A 53 -10.28 2.81 -20.05
CA ASN A 53 -10.46 2.21 -21.38
C ASN A 53 -11.90 2.36 -21.90
N VAL A 54 -12.92 2.20 -21.05
CA VAL A 54 -14.32 2.42 -21.41
C VAL A 54 -14.56 3.88 -21.79
N TYR A 55 -13.97 4.83 -21.05
CA TYR A 55 -14.04 6.26 -21.36
C TYR A 55 -13.37 6.60 -22.70
N LEU A 56 -12.18 6.07 -22.97
CA LEU A 56 -11.50 6.26 -24.25
C LEU A 56 -12.28 5.68 -25.43
N TYR A 57 -12.86 4.49 -25.26
CA TYR A 57 -13.71 3.87 -26.27
C TYR A 57 -14.98 4.70 -26.56
N ALA A 58 -15.67 5.15 -25.51
CA ALA A 58 -16.91 5.91 -25.64
C ALA A 58 -16.70 7.34 -26.17
N SER A 59 -15.57 7.97 -25.84
CA SER A 59 -15.27 9.35 -26.23
C SER A 59 -14.78 9.50 -27.66
N GLY A 60 -14.31 8.42 -28.31
CA GLY A 60 -13.76 8.47 -29.67
C GLY A 60 -12.52 9.36 -29.81
N LEU A 61 -11.94 9.83 -28.70
CA LEU A 61 -10.85 10.82 -28.67
C LEU A 61 -9.53 10.26 -29.23
N VAL A 62 -9.32 8.94 -29.13
CA VAL A 62 -8.06 8.30 -29.53
C VAL A 62 -8.35 6.91 -30.12
N SER A 63 -7.96 6.68 -31.38
CA SER A 63 -8.04 5.33 -31.98
C SER A 63 -6.98 4.39 -31.40
N PHE A 64 -7.34 3.10 -31.25
CA PHE A 64 -6.44 2.03 -30.80
C PHE A 64 -5.17 1.87 -31.66
N SER A 65 -5.21 2.33 -32.91
CA SER A 65 -4.07 2.35 -33.84
C SER A 65 -3.05 3.46 -33.56
N SER A 66 -3.38 4.42 -32.69
CA SER A 66 -2.52 5.55 -32.38
C SER A 66 -1.48 5.19 -31.32
N LEU A 67 -0.21 5.56 -31.55
CA LEU A 67 0.84 5.47 -30.54
C LEU A 67 0.48 6.22 -29.25
N TRP A 68 -0.26 7.32 -29.34
CA TRP A 68 -0.71 8.10 -28.18
C TRP A 68 -1.65 7.30 -27.28
N TYR A 69 -2.47 6.42 -27.83
CA TYR A 69 -3.33 5.52 -27.03
C TYR A 69 -2.46 4.67 -26.09
N TRP A 70 -1.41 4.04 -26.61
CA TRP A 70 -0.51 3.19 -25.84
C TRP A 70 0.31 3.95 -24.81
N VAL A 71 0.71 5.19 -25.11
CA VAL A 71 1.37 6.07 -24.13
C VAL A 71 0.45 6.39 -22.96
N ILE A 72 -0.82 6.70 -23.23
CA ILE A 72 -1.81 7.00 -22.19
C ILE A 72 -2.13 5.74 -21.37
N VAL A 73 -2.25 4.58 -22.01
CA VAL A 73 -2.43 3.28 -21.31
C VAL A 73 -1.22 2.96 -20.42
N GLY A 74 0.00 3.22 -20.88
CA GLY A 74 1.21 3.07 -20.06
C GLY A 74 1.20 4.00 -18.85
N LEU A 75 0.85 5.28 -19.05
CA LEU A 75 0.73 6.27 -17.97
C LEU A 75 -0.34 5.89 -16.93
N SER A 76 -1.51 5.40 -17.37
CA SER A 76 -2.55 4.97 -16.45
C SER A 76 -2.15 3.73 -15.65
N PHE A 77 -1.37 2.82 -16.24
CA PHE A 77 -0.78 1.70 -15.51
C PHE A 77 0.24 2.18 -14.45
N CYS A 78 1.09 3.14 -14.78
CA CYS A 78 2.01 3.75 -13.81
C CYS A 78 1.25 4.40 -12.64
N LEU A 79 0.18 5.14 -12.92
CA LEU A 79 -0.66 5.76 -11.89
C LEU A 79 -1.34 4.70 -11.00
N GLY A 80 -1.87 3.63 -11.60
CA GLY A 80 -2.41 2.49 -10.85
C GLY A 80 -1.36 1.83 -9.94
N GLY A 81 -0.13 1.68 -10.41
CA GLY A 81 1.00 1.18 -9.62
C GLY A 81 1.34 2.08 -8.43
N LEU A 82 1.36 3.40 -8.62
CA LEU A 82 1.59 4.36 -7.52
C LEU A 82 0.48 4.32 -6.47
N VAL A 83 -0.79 4.24 -6.90
CA VAL A 83 -1.94 4.10 -5.99
C VAL A 83 -1.85 2.79 -5.20
N SER A 84 -1.50 1.69 -5.86
CA SER A 84 -1.29 0.40 -5.21
C SER A 84 -0.18 0.47 -4.14
N LEU A 85 0.96 1.07 -4.46
CA LEU A 85 2.06 1.29 -3.50
C LEU A 85 1.62 2.16 -2.31
N TYR A 86 0.80 3.19 -2.56
CA TYR A 86 0.27 4.04 -1.50
C TYR A 86 -0.64 3.27 -0.54
N PHE A 87 -1.57 2.46 -1.06
CA PHE A 87 -2.42 1.62 -0.23
C PHE A 87 -1.63 0.55 0.52
N GLU A 88 -0.62 -0.06 -0.11
CA GLU A 88 0.29 -1.01 0.56
C GLU A 88 0.97 -0.35 1.76
N GLN A 89 1.56 0.84 1.57
CA GLN A 89 2.19 1.59 2.65
C GLN A 89 1.20 1.98 3.75
N LYS A 90 -0.02 2.39 3.39
CA LYS A 90 -1.06 2.77 4.35
C LYS A 90 -1.55 1.57 5.17
N SER A 91 -1.70 0.41 4.54
CA SER A 91 -2.10 -0.83 5.21
C SER A 91 -1.05 -1.26 6.23
N ILE A 92 0.22 -1.34 5.82
CA ILE A 92 1.34 -1.71 6.69
C ILE A 92 1.40 -0.77 7.90
N LYS A 93 1.35 0.55 7.69
CA LYS A 93 1.35 1.53 8.78
C LYS A 93 0.18 1.33 9.75
N SER A 94 -1.04 1.16 9.24
CA SER A 94 -2.24 0.96 10.06
C SER A 94 -2.12 -0.26 10.97
N GLN A 95 -1.55 -1.35 10.43
CA GLN A 95 -1.36 -2.58 11.19
C GLN A 95 -0.20 -2.49 12.18
N LEU A 96 0.89 -1.82 11.82
CA LEU A 96 1.98 -1.53 12.75
C LEU A 96 1.46 -0.78 13.98
N VAL A 97 0.66 0.27 13.78
CA VAL A 97 0.05 1.02 14.90
C VAL A 97 -0.89 0.13 15.73
N LYS A 98 -1.68 -0.75 15.11
CA LYS A 98 -2.53 -1.69 15.85
C LYS A 98 -1.71 -2.66 16.70
N HIS A 99 -0.65 -3.22 16.13
CA HIS A 99 0.24 -4.15 16.82
C HIS A 99 0.90 -3.48 18.04
N PHE A 100 1.49 -2.30 17.87
CA PHE A 100 2.09 -1.56 18.97
C PHE A 100 1.09 -1.15 20.06
N ARG A 101 -0.11 -0.71 19.66
CA ARG A 101 -1.16 -0.36 20.62
C ARG A 101 -1.63 -1.55 21.44
N ASN A 102 -1.89 -2.70 20.81
CA ASN A 102 -2.25 -3.91 21.54
C ASN A 102 -1.14 -4.35 22.50
N ASN A 103 0.13 -4.24 22.09
CA ASN A 103 1.27 -4.60 22.94
C ASN A 103 1.48 -3.61 24.11
N SER A 104 1.12 -2.33 23.94
CA SER A 104 1.11 -1.37 25.05
C SER A 104 0.00 -1.64 26.07
N ILE A 105 -1.18 -2.08 25.61
CA ILE A 105 -2.33 -2.38 26.47
C ILE A 105 -2.09 -3.67 27.26
N SER A 106 -1.50 -4.71 26.65
CA SER A 106 -1.16 -5.96 27.35
C SER A 106 -0.13 -5.74 28.48
N LYS A 107 0.86 -4.84 28.27
CA LYS A 107 1.82 -4.45 29.31
C LYS A 107 1.19 -3.68 30.49
N MET A 108 0.11 -2.93 30.27
CA MET A 108 -0.59 -2.21 31.35
C MET A 108 -1.59 -3.09 32.12
N SER A 109 -2.14 -4.13 31.49
CA SER A 109 -3.09 -5.05 32.14
C SER A 109 -2.44 -6.10 33.05
N GLY A 110 -1.12 -6.26 32.98
CA GLY A 110 -0.35 -7.27 33.73
C GLY A 110 0.45 -6.72 34.92
N SER A 111 0.20 -5.48 35.34
CA SER A 111 0.84 -4.85 36.50
C SER A 111 -0.12 -4.66 37.66
#